data_AF-A0A5J4VBU8-F1
#
_entry.id   AF-A0A5J4VBU8-F1
#
_cell.length_a   1.000
_cell.length_b   1.000
_cell.length_c   1.000
_cell.angle_alpha   90.00
_cell.angle_beta   90.00
_cell.angle_gamma   90.00
#
_symmetry.space_group_name_H-M   'P 1'
#
loop_
_entity.id
_entity.type
_entity.pdbx_description
1 polymer ?
#
loop_
_entity_poly.entity_id
_entity_poly.type
_entity_poly.pdbx_seq_one_letter_code
_entity_poly.pdbx_strand_id
1 'polypeptide(L)'
;MIGTHLSQENDQQTLALRSGSIRCLQQIHSSGDASVYTELVNINYTGVLVITISTASGSGEEQDKEIYWGLNYISDFIKCLNQGKNYGTSFPPQHLLARRSDEQLEEKGAIEEIESQINNKGYRDNIKSPANGAKGAILNYFIEQGNRKPDCHPIDSTAWEMEQGITSKSIHFT
;
A
#
# COMPACT_ATOMS: atom_id res chain seq x y z
N MET A 1 46.33 -1.91 -1.09
CA MET A 1 45.46 -0.73 -1.17
C MET A 1 44.73 -0.73 -2.52
N ILE A 2 43.99 -1.80 -2.81
CA ILE A 2 43.27 -2.02 -4.10
C ILE A 2 41.81 -2.42 -3.80
N GLY A 3 41.59 -3.24 -2.77
CA GLY A 3 40.24 -3.64 -2.34
C GLY A 3 39.33 -2.50 -1.86
N THR A 4 39.88 -1.43 -1.29
CA THR A 4 39.11 -0.28 -0.79
C THR A 4 38.61 0.64 -1.91
N HIS A 5 39.33 0.71 -3.03
CA HIS A 5 38.93 1.51 -4.18
C HIS A 5 37.86 0.80 -5.01
N LEU A 6 38.00 -0.52 -5.17
CA LEU A 6 37.03 -1.35 -5.89
C LEU A 6 35.67 -1.39 -5.18
N SER A 7 35.66 -1.45 -3.83
CA SER A 7 34.41 -1.39 -3.05
C SER A 7 33.71 -0.05 -3.20
N GLN A 8 34.47 1.05 -3.16
CA GLN A 8 33.92 2.40 -3.26
C GLN A 8 33.32 2.70 -4.64
N GLU A 9 33.94 2.21 -5.71
CA GLU A 9 33.42 2.33 -7.08
C GLU A 9 32.15 1.48 -7.27
N ASN A 10 32.11 0.28 -6.68
CA ASN A 10 30.94 -0.60 -6.71
C ASN A 10 29.75 0.00 -5.92
N ASP A 11 30.03 0.65 -4.78
CA ASP A 11 29.03 1.37 -3.99
C ASP A 11 28.47 2.57 -4.76
N GLN A 12 29.31 3.34 -5.46
CA GLN A 12 28.88 4.46 -6.30
C GLN A 12 28.01 4.01 -7.49
N GLN A 13 28.37 2.91 -8.16
CA GLN A 13 27.56 2.35 -9.25
C GLN A 13 26.20 1.87 -8.73
N THR A 14 26.19 1.22 -7.56
CA THR A 14 24.96 0.75 -6.91
C THR A 14 24.04 1.92 -6.56
N LEU A 15 24.60 3.02 -6.03
CA LEU A 15 23.84 4.24 -5.73
C LEU A 15 23.24 4.87 -6.99
N ALA A 16 24.04 5.04 -8.05
CA ALA A 16 23.55 5.61 -9.31
C ALA A 16 22.40 4.79 -9.93
N LEU A 17 22.49 3.46 -9.83
CA LEU A 17 21.44 2.55 -10.29
C LEU A 17 20.16 2.73 -9.46
N ARG A 18 20.26 2.80 -8.14
CA ARG A 18 19.11 3.05 -7.24
C ARG A 18 18.44 4.39 -7.51
N SER A 19 19.20 5.49 -7.59
CA SER A 19 18.63 6.82 -7.88
C SER A 19 17.96 6.86 -9.27
N GLY A 20 18.54 6.16 -10.26
CA GLY A 20 17.95 5.99 -11.58
C GLY A 20 16.62 5.23 -11.54
N SER A 21 16.58 4.10 -10.83
CA SER A 21 15.38 3.29 -10.62
C SER A 21 14.28 4.09 -9.92
N ILE A 22 14.60 4.85 -8.88
CA ILE A 22 13.64 5.70 -8.16
C ILE A 22 12.99 6.70 -9.13
N ARG A 23 13.77 7.34 -10.00
CA ARG A 23 13.23 8.27 -10.99
C ARG A 23 12.31 7.56 -12.00
N CYS A 24 12.63 6.33 -12.41
CA CYS A 24 11.73 5.52 -13.24
C CYS A 24 10.42 5.20 -12.49
N LEU A 25 10.48 4.87 -11.21
CA LEU A 25 9.30 4.62 -10.38
C LEU A 25 8.42 5.88 -10.25
N GLN A 26 9.01 7.08 -10.13
CA GLN A 26 8.24 8.34 -10.15
C GLN A 26 7.45 8.51 -11.43
N GLN A 27 8.04 8.14 -12.57
CA GLN A 27 7.37 8.23 -13.88
C GLN A 27 6.22 7.23 -13.97
N ILE A 28 6.42 6.00 -13.51
CA ILE A 28 5.38 4.97 -13.45
C ILE A 28 4.20 5.44 -12.59
N HIS A 29 4.48 6.00 -11.41
CA HIS A 29 3.43 6.55 -10.55
C HIS A 29 2.69 7.73 -11.18
N SER A 30 3.40 8.62 -11.88
CA SER A 30 2.81 9.81 -12.51
C SER A 30 1.95 9.47 -13.74
N SER A 31 2.42 8.57 -14.59
CA SER A 31 1.82 8.32 -15.92
C SER A 31 1.17 6.94 -16.06
N GLY A 32 1.39 6.03 -15.13
CA GLY A 32 0.83 4.67 -15.15
C GLY A 32 -0.69 4.67 -15.10
N ASP A 33 -1.27 3.80 -15.91
CA ASP A 33 -2.69 3.52 -16.00
C ASP A 33 -3.08 2.27 -15.19
N ALA A 34 -4.33 1.84 -15.30
CA ALA A 34 -4.81 0.65 -14.61
C ALA A 34 -4.04 -0.64 -14.98
N SER A 35 -3.59 -0.76 -16.23
CA SER A 35 -2.83 -1.93 -16.70
C SER A 35 -1.47 -2.00 -16.04
N VAL A 36 -0.77 -0.86 -15.94
CA VAL A 36 0.52 -0.77 -15.25
C VAL A 36 0.39 -1.17 -13.78
N TYR A 37 -0.65 -0.70 -13.09
CA TYR A 37 -0.88 -1.08 -11.69
C TYR A 37 -1.17 -2.57 -11.53
N THR A 38 -1.91 -3.18 -12.47
CA THR A 38 -2.12 -4.63 -12.50
C THR A 38 -0.81 -5.40 -12.61
N GLU A 39 0.08 -4.97 -13.49
CA GLU A 39 1.41 -5.59 -13.67
C GLU A 39 2.26 -5.45 -12.40
N LEU A 40 2.29 -4.26 -11.79
CA LEU A 40 3.02 -4.01 -10.55
C LEU A 40 2.57 -4.92 -9.41
N VAL A 41 1.26 -5.13 -9.24
CA VAL A 41 0.74 -6.06 -8.23
C VAL A 41 1.15 -7.50 -8.55
N ASN A 42 1.11 -7.90 -9.82
CA ASN A 42 1.50 -9.26 -10.23
C ASN A 42 2.98 -9.58 -9.97
N ILE A 43 3.86 -8.58 -10.02
CA ILE A 43 5.29 -8.73 -9.73
C ILE A 43 5.65 -8.47 -8.26
N ASN A 44 4.66 -8.35 -7.38
CA ASN A 44 4.86 -8.06 -5.95
C ASN A 44 5.62 -6.74 -5.70
N TYR A 45 5.25 -5.69 -6.42
CA TYR A 45 5.91 -4.40 -6.33
C TYR A 45 5.92 -3.82 -4.91
N THR A 46 4.82 -3.94 -4.15
CA THR A 46 4.76 -3.45 -2.76
C THR A 46 5.75 -4.21 -1.86
N GLY A 47 5.87 -5.52 -2.02
CA GLY A 47 6.88 -6.30 -1.31
C GLY A 47 8.32 -5.87 -1.64
N VAL A 48 8.60 -5.55 -2.91
CA VAL A 48 9.91 -5.01 -3.32
C VAL A 48 10.20 -3.66 -2.66
N LEU A 49 9.21 -2.78 -2.58
CA LEU A 49 9.36 -1.49 -1.91
C LEU A 49 9.66 -1.65 -0.41
N VAL A 50 8.96 -2.56 0.28
CA VAL A 50 9.22 -2.85 1.70
C VAL A 50 10.65 -3.34 1.91
N ILE A 51 11.10 -4.33 1.14
CA ILE A 51 12.48 -4.84 1.24
C ILE A 51 13.50 -3.72 0.98
N THR A 52 13.21 -2.83 0.03
CA THR A 52 14.10 -1.70 -0.30
C THR A 52 14.24 -0.75 0.89
N ILE A 53 13.14 -0.34 1.54
CA ILE A 53 13.21 0.55 2.71
C ILE A 53 13.83 -0.14 3.93
N SER A 54 13.59 -1.44 4.11
CA SER A 54 14.16 -2.23 5.22
C SER A 54 15.67 -2.40 5.12
N THR A 55 16.18 -2.52 3.89
CA THR A 55 17.62 -2.71 3.62
C THR A 55 18.39 -1.41 3.51
N ALA A 56 17.72 -0.26 3.58
CA ALA A 56 18.34 1.06 3.67
C ALA A 56 18.95 1.28 5.07
N SER A 57 19.95 0.50 5.45
CA SER A 57 20.56 0.48 6.78
C SER A 57 21.74 1.44 6.94
N GLY A 58 21.94 2.36 6.00
CA GLY A 58 23.05 3.31 5.99
C GLY A 58 22.66 4.66 6.58
N SER A 59 23.65 5.40 7.09
CA SER A 59 23.49 6.80 7.46
C SER A 59 23.92 7.70 6.30
N GLY A 60 23.02 8.52 5.77
CA GLY A 60 23.34 9.47 4.70
C GLY A 60 22.12 10.05 4.01
N GLU A 61 22.29 11.25 3.44
CA GLU A 61 21.20 12.00 2.80
C GLU A 61 20.54 11.22 1.66
N GLU A 62 21.29 10.41 0.92
CA GLU A 62 20.73 9.62 -0.18
C GLU A 62 19.88 8.47 0.34
N GLN A 63 20.35 7.72 1.35
CA GLN A 63 19.57 6.65 1.98
C GLN A 63 18.27 7.20 2.59
N ASP A 64 18.33 8.36 3.22
CA ASP A 64 17.15 9.02 3.77
C ASP A 64 16.14 9.40 2.66
N LYS A 65 16.62 9.81 1.48
CA LYS A 65 15.77 10.05 0.30
C LYS A 65 15.16 8.75 -0.23
N GLU A 66 15.93 7.67 -0.29
CA GLU A 66 15.44 6.35 -0.73
C GLU A 66 14.28 5.89 0.18
N ILE A 67 14.47 5.97 1.50
CA ILE A 67 13.43 5.66 2.49
C ILE A 67 12.23 6.59 2.32
N TYR A 68 12.46 7.91 2.23
CA TYR A 68 11.42 8.90 2.06
C TYR A 68 10.56 8.61 0.82
N TRP A 69 11.18 8.37 -0.32
CA TRP A 69 10.46 8.11 -1.58
C TRP A 69 9.79 6.75 -1.58
N GLY A 70 10.45 5.71 -1.06
CA GLY A 70 9.86 4.37 -0.92
C GLY A 70 8.57 4.39 -0.10
N LEU A 71 8.57 5.09 1.04
CA LEU A 71 7.37 5.26 1.88
C LEU A 71 6.25 6.00 1.16
N ASN A 72 6.57 7.09 0.44
CA ASN A 72 5.56 7.80 -0.36
C ASN A 72 5.00 6.91 -1.48
N TYR A 73 5.83 6.11 -2.15
CA TYR A 73 5.35 5.19 -3.19
C TYR A 73 4.42 4.13 -2.65
N ILE A 74 4.70 3.55 -1.47
CA ILE A 74 3.78 2.62 -0.82
C ILE A 74 2.44 3.31 -0.54
N SER A 75 2.47 4.48 0.10
CA SER A 75 1.28 5.28 0.41
C SER A 75 0.44 5.55 -0.84
N ASP A 76 1.06 6.08 -1.89
CA ASP A 76 0.37 6.53 -3.08
C ASP A 76 -0.15 5.36 -3.91
N PHE A 77 0.62 4.26 -3.98
CA PHE A 77 0.20 3.04 -4.68
C PHE A 77 -1.10 2.48 -4.07
N ILE A 78 -1.14 2.33 -2.75
CA ILE A 78 -2.30 1.78 -2.04
C ILE A 78 -3.50 2.73 -2.15
N LYS A 79 -3.30 4.05 -2.02
CA LYS A 79 -4.38 5.03 -2.22
C LYS A 79 -4.95 4.99 -3.64
N CYS A 80 -4.10 4.91 -4.66
CA CYS A 80 -4.55 4.83 -6.04
C CYS A 80 -5.36 3.56 -6.30
N LEU A 81 -4.95 2.42 -5.73
CA LEU A 81 -5.71 1.18 -5.84
C LEU A 81 -7.07 1.25 -5.11
N ASN A 82 -7.14 1.89 -3.94
CA ASN A 82 -8.37 1.96 -3.15
C ASN A 82 -9.36 3.04 -3.62
N GLN A 83 -8.85 4.19 -4.06
CA GLN A 83 -9.67 5.38 -4.34
C GLN A 83 -9.75 5.69 -5.83
N GLY A 84 -8.98 4.97 -6.65
CA GLY A 84 -8.74 5.35 -8.03
C GLY A 84 -7.76 6.51 -8.12
N LYS A 85 -7.39 6.85 -9.36
CA LYS A 85 -6.49 7.96 -9.66
C LYS A 85 -7.27 8.97 -10.50
N ASN A 86 -7.23 10.25 -10.10
CA ASN A 86 -7.97 11.33 -10.76
C ASN A 86 -7.06 12.42 -11.36
N TYR A 87 -5.74 12.25 -11.31
CA TYR A 87 -4.74 13.15 -11.88
C TYR A 87 -3.85 12.41 -12.87
N GLY A 88 -3.47 13.06 -13.98
CA GLY A 88 -2.73 12.41 -15.06
C GLY A 88 -3.58 11.32 -15.73
N THR A 89 -3.12 10.08 -15.72
CA THR A 89 -3.88 8.94 -16.25
C THR A 89 -4.90 8.45 -15.23
N SER A 90 -6.18 8.75 -15.50
CA SER A 90 -7.29 8.45 -14.59
C SER A 90 -7.75 7.00 -14.69
N PHE A 91 -8.07 6.39 -13.55
CA PHE A 91 -8.68 5.07 -13.47
C PHE A 91 -9.54 4.92 -12.20
N PRO A 92 -10.62 4.11 -12.24
CA PRO A 92 -11.47 3.88 -11.07
C PRO A 92 -10.77 3.00 -10.01
N PRO A 93 -11.26 2.96 -8.76
CA PRO A 93 -10.80 2.04 -7.73
C PRO A 93 -10.63 0.59 -8.22
N GLN A 94 -9.53 -0.05 -7.83
CA GLN A 94 -9.14 -1.42 -8.18
C GLN A 94 -9.03 -2.30 -6.93
N HIS A 95 -10.15 -2.48 -6.22
CA HIS A 95 -10.18 -3.13 -4.90
C HIS A 95 -9.58 -4.56 -4.84
N LEU A 96 -9.69 -5.35 -5.92
CA LEU A 96 -9.10 -6.70 -5.96
C LEU A 96 -7.57 -6.65 -5.95
N LEU A 97 -6.99 -5.66 -6.63
CA LEU A 97 -5.55 -5.42 -6.65
C LEU A 97 -5.08 -4.82 -5.34
N ALA A 98 -5.86 -3.92 -4.74
CA ALA A 98 -5.59 -3.40 -3.40
C ALA A 98 -5.45 -4.55 -2.40
N ARG A 99 -6.45 -5.44 -2.34
CA ARG A 99 -6.45 -6.62 -1.47
C ARG A 99 -5.18 -7.46 -1.64
N ARG A 100 -4.81 -7.80 -2.88
CA ARG A 100 -3.60 -8.58 -3.15
C ARG A 100 -2.33 -7.83 -2.69
N SER A 101 -2.30 -6.52 -2.85
CA SER A 101 -1.17 -5.70 -2.41
C SER A 101 -1.06 -5.65 -0.89
N ASP A 102 -2.20 -5.64 -0.18
CA ASP A 102 -2.22 -5.70 1.28
C ASP A 102 -1.76 -7.07 1.79
N GLU A 103 -2.21 -8.16 1.17
CA GLU A 103 -1.71 -9.51 1.46
C GLU A 103 -0.18 -9.59 1.28
N GLN A 104 0.36 -8.98 0.22
CA GLN A 104 1.80 -8.90 -0.02
C GLN A 104 2.54 -8.09 1.05
N LEU A 105 1.96 -6.97 1.50
CA LEU A 105 2.53 -6.11 2.53
C LEU A 105 2.53 -6.81 3.90
N GLU A 106 1.44 -7.49 4.25
CA GLU A 106 1.33 -8.29 5.47
C GLU A 106 2.35 -9.43 5.48
N GLU A 107 2.50 -10.16 4.37
CA GLU A 107 3.50 -11.24 4.25
C GLU A 107 4.93 -10.75 4.48
N LYS A 108 5.24 -9.49 4.15
CA LYS A 108 6.56 -8.88 4.33
C LYS A 108 6.72 -8.15 5.66
N GLY A 109 5.73 -8.15 6.55
CA GLY A 109 5.80 -7.39 7.81
C GLY A 109 5.94 -5.89 7.56
N ALA A 110 5.25 -5.36 6.53
CA ALA A 110 5.43 -3.98 6.09
C ALA A 110 5.20 -2.95 7.20
N ILE A 111 4.27 -3.21 8.12
CA ILE A 111 3.98 -2.30 9.24
C ILE A 111 5.17 -2.24 10.19
N GLU A 112 5.73 -3.39 10.57
CA GLU A 112 6.91 -3.49 11.45
C GLU A 112 8.11 -2.82 10.81
N GLU A 113 8.31 -3.06 9.51
CA GLU A 113 9.40 -2.46 8.75
C GLU A 113 9.26 -0.93 8.66
N ILE A 114 8.06 -0.41 8.38
CA ILE A 114 7.79 1.03 8.37
C ILE A 114 7.96 1.64 9.77
N GLU A 115 7.50 0.97 10.83
CA GLU A 115 7.65 1.43 12.21
C GLU A 115 9.11 1.54 12.63
N SER A 116 9.96 0.61 12.18
CA SER A 116 11.41 0.68 12.42
C SER A 116 12.02 1.97 11.85
N GLN A 117 11.50 2.44 10.71
CA GLN A 117 11.96 3.67 10.04
C GLN A 117 11.46 4.96 10.70
N ILE A 118 10.38 4.93 11.50
CA ILE A 118 9.85 6.12 12.19
C ILE A 118 10.88 6.72 13.16
N ASN A 119 11.69 5.86 13.79
CA ASN A 119 12.72 6.26 14.74
C ASN A 119 14.07 6.58 14.07
N ASN A 120 14.16 6.42 12.74
CA ASN A 120 15.33 6.80 11.99
C ASN A 120 15.48 8.34 12.01
N LYS A 121 16.56 8.83 12.63
CA LYS A 121 16.88 10.27 12.75
C LYS A 121 17.45 10.86 11.46
N GLY A 122 16.94 10.40 10.31
CA GLY A 122 17.44 10.77 8.99
C GLY A 122 17.52 12.28 8.76
N TYR A 123 18.09 12.69 7.63
CA TYR A 123 18.28 14.07 7.24
C TYR A 123 16.98 14.90 7.36
N ARG A 124 17.03 15.92 8.23
CA ARG A 124 15.95 16.88 8.53
C ARG A 124 14.69 16.30 9.20
N ASP A 125 14.76 15.15 9.88
CA ASP A 125 13.62 14.56 10.62
C ASP A 125 12.38 14.29 9.74
N ASN A 126 12.55 14.15 8.42
CA ASN A 126 11.45 14.19 7.47
C ASN A 126 10.89 12.80 7.07
N ILE A 127 11.38 11.71 7.67
CA ILE A 127 10.93 10.33 7.40
C ILE A 127 9.63 10.00 8.13
N LYS A 128 9.42 10.60 9.31
CA LYS A 128 8.27 10.32 10.17
C LYS A 128 6.92 10.57 9.50
N SER A 129 6.80 11.67 8.75
CA SER A 129 5.55 12.01 8.07
C SER A 129 5.21 11.01 6.95
N PRO A 130 6.11 10.72 5.99
CA PRO A 130 5.93 9.63 5.03
C PRO A 130 5.64 8.28 5.67
N ALA A 131 6.34 7.91 6.74
CA ALA A 131 6.15 6.63 7.42
C ALA A 131 4.73 6.52 8.01
N ASN A 132 4.26 7.57 8.68
CA ASN A 132 2.88 7.63 9.17
C ASN A 132 1.87 7.63 8.02
N GLY A 133 2.17 8.29 6.91
CA GLY A 133 1.33 8.29 5.70
C GLY A 133 1.20 6.90 5.08
N ALA A 134 2.31 6.17 4.94
CA ALA A 134 2.35 4.80 4.45
C ALA A 134 1.59 3.86 5.38
N LYS A 135 1.89 3.91 6.69
CA LYS A 135 1.18 3.15 7.71
C LYS A 135 -0.32 3.43 7.69
N GLY A 136 -0.72 4.69 7.59
CA GLY A 136 -2.12 5.11 7.49
C GLY A 136 -2.79 4.61 6.21
N ALA A 137 -2.11 4.62 5.07
CA ALA A 137 -2.66 4.10 3.81
C ALA A 137 -2.94 2.60 3.89
N ILE A 138 -2.01 1.83 4.47
CA ILE A 138 -2.16 0.39 4.70
C ILE A 138 -3.31 0.13 5.68
N LEU A 139 -3.35 0.84 6.81
CA LEU A 139 -4.39 0.66 7.84
C LEU A 139 -5.79 1.13 7.40
N ASN A 140 -5.89 2.17 6.58
CA ASN A 140 -7.16 2.67 6.08
C ASN A 140 -7.89 1.62 5.23
N TYR A 141 -7.18 0.80 4.47
CA TYR A 141 -7.79 -0.33 3.77
C TYR A 141 -8.51 -1.27 4.74
N PHE A 142 -7.85 -1.67 5.82
CA PHE A 142 -8.45 -2.58 6.81
C PHE A 142 -9.69 -1.97 7.47
N ILE A 143 -9.69 -0.65 7.71
CA ILE A 143 -10.86 0.07 8.22
C ILE A 143 -11.98 0.10 7.17
N GLU A 144 -11.68 0.37 5.91
CA GLU A 144 -12.65 0.33 4.80
C GLU A 144 -13.25 -1.07 4.63
N GLN A 145 -12.45 -2.14 4.74
CA GLN A 145 -12.95 -3.52 4.73
C GLN A 145 -13.84 -3.83 5.94
N GLY A 146 -13.43 -3.42 7.15
CA GLY A 146 -14.22 -3.61 8.37
C GLY A 146 -15.52 -2.78 8.42
N ASN A 147 -15.57 -1.68 7.67
CA ASN A 147 -16.73 -0.80 7.53
C ASN A 147 -17.56 -1.07 6.27
N ARG A 148 -17.20 -2.04 5.43
CA ARG A 148 -18.11 -2.56 4.40
C ARG A 148 -19.28 -3.19 5.14
N LYS A 149 -20.38 -2.42 5.26
CA LYS A 149 -21.69 -2.99 5.63
C LYS A 149 -21.86 -4.27 4.82
N PRO A 150 -22.32 -5.38 5.43
CA PRO A 150 -22.69 -6.53 4.63
C PRO A 150 -23.68 -6.02 3.58
N ASP A 151 -23.38 -6.27 2.31
CA ASP A 151 -24.38 -6.14 1.25
C ASP A 151 -25.42 -7.21 1.56
N CYS A 152 -26.39 -6.84 2.41
CA CYS A 152 -27.55 -7.65 2.66
C CYS A 152 -28.29 -7.75 1.33
N HIS A 153 -28.06 -8.82 0.58
CA HIS A 153 -29.12 -9.35 -0.26
C HIS A 153 -30.32 -9.58 0.68
N PRO A 154 -31.51 -9.03 0.38
CA PRO A 154 -32.68 -9.38 1.15
C PRO A 154 -32.91 -10.87 0.93
N ILE A 155 -32.55 -11.68 1.92
CA ILE A 155 -33.13 -13.00 2.08
C ILE A 155 -34.59 -12.69 2.38
N ASP A 156 -35.47 -13.05 1.44
CA ASP A 156 -36.90 -12.83 1.54
C ASP A 156 -37.37 -13.03 2.99
N SER A 157 -37.94 -11.96 3.56
CA SER A 157 -38.34 -11.83 4.97
C SER A 157 -39.25 -12.97 5.46
N THR A 158 -39.77 -13.78 4.55
CA THR A 158 -40.60 -14.95 4.81
C THR A 158 -39.84 -16.10 5.49
N ALA A 159 -38.53 -16.26 5.28
CA ALA A 159 -37.79 -17.36 5.90
C ALA A 159 -37.58 -17.17 7.42
N TRP A 160 -37.30 -15.93 7.83
CA TRP A 160 -37.12 -15.57 9.25
C TRP A 160 -38.43 -15.65 10.05
N GLU A 161 -39.55 -15.24 9.44
CA GLU A 161 -40.86 -15.28 10.09
C GLU A 161 -41.38 -16.72 10.28
N MET A 162 -41.02 -17.65 9.39
CA MET A 162 -41.35 -19.07 9.52
C MET A 162 -40.54 -19.77 10.62
N GLU A 163 -39.26 -19.40 10.84
CA GLU A 163 -38.46 -19.94 11.95
C GLU A 163 -38.93 -19.45 13.32
N GLN A 164 -39.50 -18.25 13.40
CA GLN A 164 -39.97 -17.66 14.67
C GLN A 164 -41.37 -18.11 15.09
N GLY A 165 -42.06 -18.97 14.33
CA GLY A 165 -43.36 -19.52 14.72
C GLY A 165 -44.47 -18.50 14.94
N ILE A 166 -44.34 -17.29 14.38
CA ILE A 166 -45.31 -16.21 14.56
C ILE A 166 -46.44 -16.38 13.54
N THR A 167 -47.39 -17.29 13.82
CA THR A 167 -48.64 -17.35 13.07
C THR A 167 -49.52 -16.16 13.48
N SER A 168 -49.62 -15.15 12.62
CA SER A 168 -50.58 -14.06 12.80
C SER A 168 -52.02 -14.60 12.66
N LYS A 169 -52.77 -14.64 13.76
CA LYS A 169 -54.21 -14.93 13.76
C LYS A 169 -54.97 -13.72 13.19
N SER A 170 -55.84 -14.00 12.22
CA SER A 170 -56.80 -13.08 11.63
C SER A 170 -57.61 -12.29 12.66
N ILE A 171 -57.84 -11.01 12.40
CA ILE A 171 -58.98 -10.27 12.93
C ILE A 171 -59.79 -9.76 11.74
N HIS A 172 -61.00 -10.30 11.63
CA HIS A 172 -62.04 -9.95 10.67
C HIS A 172 -62.53 -8.51 10.89
N PHE A 173 -62.76 -7.79 9.80
CA PHE A 173 -63.63 -6.62 9.81
C PHE A 173 -65.10 -7.06 9.73
N THR A 174 -65.92 -6.56 10.65
CA THR A 174 -67.36 -6.37 10.45
C THR A 174 -67.74 -5.02 11.02
#